data_AF-A0A842WCJ2-F1
#
_entry.id   AF-A0A842WCJ2-F1
#
_cell.length_a   1.000
_cell.length_b   1.000
_cell.length_c   1.000
_cell.angle_alpha   90.00
_cell.angle_beta   90.00
_cell.angle_gamma   90.00
#
_symmetry.space_group_name_H-M   'P 1'
#
loop_
_entity.id
_entity.type
_entity.pdbx_description
1 polymer ?
#
loop_
_entity_poly.entity_id
_entity_poly.type
_entity_poly.pdbx_seq_one_letter_code
_entity_poly.pdbx_strand_id
1 'polypeptide(L)'
;MKDKFQITEIAASNLPMYGAVEFYLRQRDPKEQIWYAAKPVVMERLEDEERPRPFMTLEIEVVQQLMDALWRIGVRPSEGVPSEGQLEAMREHIADLRKLVFDEW
;
A
#
# COMPACT_ATOMS: atom_id res chain seq x y z
N MET A 1 -2.45 -21.53 18.19
CA MET A 1 -3.69 -20.74 18.28
C MET A 1 -3.91 -20.10 16.93
N LYS A 2 -4.69 -20.77 16.05
CA LYS A 2 -5.07 -20.21 14.74
C LYS A 2 -6.46 -19.65 14.92
N ASP A 3 -6.54 -18.41 15.41
CA ASP A 3 -7.82 -17.71 15.46
C ASP A 3 -8.31 -17.49 14.03
N LYS A 4 -9.60 -17.74 13.87
CA LYS A 4 -10.29 -17.74 12.58
C LYS A 4 -10.07 -16.39 11.90
N PHE A 5 -9.60 -16.45 10.65
CA PHE A 5 -9.47 -15.33 9.72
C PHE A 5 -10.72 -14.44 9.77
N GLN A 6 -10.62 -13.33 10.49
CA GLN A 6 -11.64 -12.30 10.51
C GLN A 6 -11.46 -11.46 9.24
N ILE A 7 -12.52 -11.30 8.45
CA ILE A 7 -12.44 -10.51 7.23
C ILE A 7 -12.15 -9.07 7.64
N THR A 8 -10.97 -8.59 7.26
CA THR A 8 -10.47 -7.26 7.61
C THR A 8 -10.48 -6.41 6.35
N GLU A 9 -11.22 -5.31 6.40
CA GLU A 9 -11.34 -4.38 5.28
C GLU A 9 -10.75 -3.04 5.67
N ILE A 10 -9.86 -2.54 4.82
CA ILE A 10 -9.26 -1.22 4.94
C ILE A 10 -9.67 -0.36 3.75
N ALA A 11 -10.18 0.84 4.03
CA ALA A 11 -10.55 1.81 3.02
C ALA A 11 -9.77 3.11 3.24
N ALA A 12 -9.46 3.80 2.14
CA ALA A 12 -8.77 5.08 2.15
C ALA A 12 -9.60 6.14 1.42
N SER A 13 -9.68 7.35 1.96
CA SER A 13 -10.34 8.50 1.34
C SER A 13 -9.40 9.70 1.31
N ASN A 14 -9.36 10.39 0.16
CA ASN A 14 -8.54 11.59 0.02
C ASN A 14 -9.25 12.80 0.61
N LEU A 15 -8.50 13.64 1.33
CA LEU A 15 -8.91 14.95 1.82
C LEU A 15 -8.09 16.03 1.09
N PRO A 16 -8.52 16.48 -0.10
CA PRO A 16 -7.73 17.39 -0.94
C PRO A 16 -7.39 18.72 -0.25
N MET A 17 -8.31 19.23 0.58
CA MET A 17 -8.14 20.49 1.30
C MET A 17 -7.02 20.45 2.35
N TYR A 18 -6.68 19.27 2.86
CA TYR A 18 -5.70 19.08 3.92
C TYR A 18 -4.43 18.36 3.43
N GLY A 19 -4.39 17.97 2.16
CA GLY A 19 -3.29 17.15 1.62
C GLY A 19 -3.11 15.83 2.35
N ALA A 20 -4.20 15.25 2.86
CA ALA A 20 -4.18 14.10 3.77
C ALA A 20 -5.04 12.94 3.24
N VAL A 21 -4.82 11.75 3.80
CA VAL A 21 -5.61 10.55 3.52
C VAL A 21 -6.16 10.02 4.84
N GLU A 22 -7.45 9.71 4.87
CA GLU A 22 -8.10 9.04 5.99
C GLU A 22 -8.13 7.54 5.76
N PHE A 23 -7.86 6.78 6.81
CA PHE A 23 -7.98 5.33 6.80
C PHE A 23 -9.15 4.88 7.69
N TYR A 24 -9.95 3.98 7.15
CA TYR A 24 -11.04 3.33 7.84
C TYR A 24 -10.75 1.83 7.91
N LEU A 25 -10.84 1.25 9.09
CA LEU A 25 -10.67 -0.18 9.31
C LEU A 25 -11.95 -0.75 9.90
N ARG A 26 -12.46 -1.80 9.27
CA ARG A 26 -13.55 -2.60 9.83
C ARG A 26 -13.26 -4.08 9.73
N GLN A 27 -13.82 -4.81 10.66
CA GLN A 27 -13.61 -6.24 10.78
C GLN A 27 -14.94 -6.93 11.01
N ARG A 28 -15.15 -8.05 10.32
CA ARG A 28 -16.37 -8.84 10.47
C ARG A 28 -16.09 -10.11 11.27
N ASP A 29 -16.91 -10.36 12.29
CA ASP A 29 -16.93 -11.68 12.93
C ASP A 29 -17.75 -12.66 12.07
N PRO A 30 -17.14 -13.74 11.55
CA PRO A 30 -17.82 -14.69 10.69
C PRO A 30 -18.88 -15.53 11.43
N LYS A 31 -18.81 -15.64 12.76
CA LYS A 31 -19.79 -16.38 13.57
C LYS A 31 -20.99 -15.54 13.96
N GLU A 32 -20.76 -14.28 14.30
CA GLU A 32 -21.81 -13.43 14.91
C GLU A 32 -22.46 -12.46 13.92
N GLN A 33 -21.97 -12.37 12.67
CA GLN A 33 -22.43 -11.41 11.66
C GLN A 33 -22.36 -9.94 12.10
N ILE A 34 -21.57 -9.64 13.14
CA ILE A 34 -21.36 -8.28 13.65
C ILE A 34 -20.14 -7.65 12.99
N TRP A 35 -20.23 -6.34 12.72
CA TRP A 35 -19.12 -5.51 12.27
C TRP A 35 -18.51 -4.74 13.44
N TYR A 36 -17.19 -4.78 13.51
CA TYR A 36 -16.37 -3.95 14.38
C TYR A 36 -15.70 -2.88 13.53
N ALA A 37 -15.58 -1.67 14.06
CA ALA A 37 -14.85 -0.58 13.41
C ALA A 37 -13.73 -0.09 14.33
N ALA A 38 -12.59 0.26 13.76
CA ALA A 38 -11.49 0.82 14.52
C ALA A 38 -11.86 2.21 15.07
N LYS A 39 -11.39 2.49 16.29
CA LYS A 39 -11.39 3.84 16.86
C LYS A 39 -10.18 4.62 16.34
N PRO A 40 -10.17 5.96 16.48
CA PRO A 40 -8.98 6.76 16.21
C PRO A 40 -7.77 6.26 17.00
N VAL A 41 -6.59 6.31 16.38
CA VAL A 41 -5.33 5.92 17.01
C VAL A 41 -5.02 6.86 18.18
N VAL A 42 -4.55 6.29 19.28
CA VAL A 42 -4.09 7.05 20.46
C VAL A 42 -2.58 6.96 20.50
N MET A 43 -1.91 8.11 20.65
CA MET A 43 -0.46 8.16 20.78
C MET A 43 -0.06 7.99 22.23
N GLU A 44 0.94 7.15 22.48
CA GLU A 44 1.55 6.96 23.79
C GLU A 44 2.95 7.56 23.80
N ARG A 45 3.34 8.16 24.93
CA ARG A 45 4.72 8.64 25.11
C ARG A 45 5.61 7.42 25.32
N LEU A 46 6.63 7.31 24.49
CA LEU A 46 7.70 6.33 24.66
C LEU A 46 8.87 6.96 25.40
N GLU A 47 9.58 6.16 26.19
CA GLU A 47 10.89 6.54 26.72
C GLU A 47 11.97 6.40 25.64
N ASP A 48 13.05 7.16 25.76
CA ASP A 48 14.17 7.10 24.82
C ASP A 48 14.73 5.66 24.85
N GLU A 49 14.76 5.00 23.69
CA GLU A 49 15.13 3.58 23.44
C GLU A 49 13.98 2.55 23.39
N GLU A 50 12.74 2.90 23.72
CA GLU A 50 11.61 1.97 23.54
C GLU A 50 11.23 1.82 22.06
N ARG A 51 11.14 0.57 21.58
CA ARG A 51 10.61 0.28 20.25
C ARG A 51 9.08 0.24 20.29
N PRO A 52 8.38 1.01 19.44
CA PRO A 52 6.93 0.92 19.34
C PRO A 52 6.52 -0.49 18.89
N ARG A 53 5.46 -1.02 19.50
CA ARG A 53 4.79 -2.22 18.97
C ARG A 53 4.00 -1.84 17.71
N PRO A 54 3.83 -2.76 16.74
CA PRO A 54 2.96 -2.50 15.60
C PRO A 54 1.57 -2.10 16.08
N PHE A 55 1.07 -0.94 15.64
CA PHE A 55 -0.27 -0.48 15.99
C PHE A 55 -1.35 -1.31 15.27
N MET A 56 -1.01 -1.92 14.13
CA MET A 56 -1.86 -2.84 13.39
C MET A 56 -1.01 -3.87 12.63
N THR A 57 -1.61 -5.04 12.37
CA THR A 57 -1.06 -6.08 11.49
C THR A 57 -2.15 -6.43 10.48
N LEU A 58 -1.79 -6.44 9.19
CA LEU A 58 -2.70 -6.76 8.09
C LEU A 58 -2.20 -7.97 7.30
N GLU A 59 -3.13 -8.73 6.74
CA GLU A 59 -2.83 -9.76 5.75
C GLU A 59 -2.35 -9.13 4.44
N ILE A 60 -1.48 -9.82 3.71
CA ILE A 60 -0.86 -9.31 2.49
C ILE A 60 -1.93 -8.94 1.44
N GLU A 61 -2.99 -9.74 1.35
CA GLU A 61 -4.12 -9.51 0.46
C GLU A 61 -4.84 -8.18 0.77
N VAL A 62 -4.98 -7.85 2.06
CA VAL A 62 -5.59 -6.60 2.52
C VAL A 62 -4.65 -5.42 2.26
N VAL A 63 -3.33 -5.61 2.39
CA VAL A 63 -2.32 -4.61 2.04
C VAL A 63 -2.35 -4.30 0.54
N GLN A 64 -2.54 -5.30 -0.33
CA GLN A 64 -2.69 -5.04 -1.78
C GLN A 64 -3.94 -4.22 -2.08
N GLN A 65 -5.07 -4.53 -1.45
CA GLN A 65 -6.30 -3.74 -1.60
C GLN A 65 -6.12 -2.29 -1.13
N LEU A 66 -5.35 -2.09 -0.06
CA LEU A 66 -4.96 -0.75 0.41
C LEU A 66 -4.16 0.00 -0.65
N MET A 67 -3.15 -0.65 -1.24
CA MET A 67 -2.34 -0.06 -2.30
C MET A 67 -3.19 0.33 -3.50
N ASP A 68 -4.13 -0.52 -3.92
CA ASP A 68 -5.06 -0.22 -5.02
C ASP A 68 -6.00 0.95 -4.66
N ALA A 69 -6.48 1.03 -3.42
CA ALA A 69 -7.29 2.14 -2.94
C ALA A 69 -6.51 3.46 -2.94
N LEU A 70 -5.29 3.46 -2.41
CA LEU A 70 -4.37 4.60 -2.45
C LEU A 70 -4.09 5.01 -3.92
N TRP A 71 -3.90 4.03 -4.79
CA TRP A 71 -3.70 4.28 -6.21
C TRP A 71 -4.92 4.97 -6.85
N ARG A 72 -6.13 4.50 -6.56
CA ARG A 72 -7.37 5.12 -7.08
C ARG A 72 -7.56 6.57 -6.63
N ILE A 73 -7.11 6.92 -5.43
CA ILE A 73 -7.26 8.29 -4.89
C ILE A 73 -6.09 9.22 -5.24
N GLY A 74 -5.16 8.77 -6.08
CA GLY A 74 -4.05 9.58 -6.59
C GLY A 74 -2.75 9.52 -5.79
N VAL A 75 -2.67 8.70 -4.74
CA VAL A 75 -1.42 8.48 -3.99
C VAL A 75 -0.55 7.48 -4.75
N ARG A 76 0.73 7.80 -4.92
CA ARG A 76 1.72 6.96 -5.60
C ARG A 76 2.98 6.84 -4.73
N PRO A 77 3.74 5.76 -4.84
CA PRO A 77 5.10 5.72 -4.32
C PRO A 77 5.88 6.94 -4.84
N SER A 78 6.52 7.70 -3.94
CA SER A 78 7.33 8.88 -4.29
C SER A 78 8.59 8.49 -5.04
N GLU A 79 9.15 7.34 -4.68
CA GLU A 79 10.18 6.65 -5.41
C GLU A 79 9.53 5.37 -5.93
N GLY A 80 9.16 5.37 -7.22
CA GLY A 80 8.94 4.09 -7.87
C GLY A 80 10.30 3.40 -7.86
N VAL A 81 10.48 2.37 -7.03
CA VAL A 81 11.58 1.43 -7.23
C VAL A 81 11.41 0.98 -8.68
N PRO A 82 12.25 1.43 -9.62
CA PRO A 82 12.17 0.92 -10.96
C PRO A 82 12.46 -0.55 -10.75
N SER A 83 11.55 -1.45 -11.15
CA SER A 83 11.96 -2.83 -11.21
C SER A 83 13.16 -2.82 -12.14
N GLU A 84 14.31 -3.30 -11.67
CA GLU A 84 15.56 -3.20 -12.43
C GLU A 84 15.37 -3.75 -13.85
N GLY A 85 14.45 -4.71 -14.00
CA GLY A 85 14.00 -5.25 -15.29
C GLY A 85 13.19 -4.30 -16.20
N GLN A 86 12.41 -3.35 -15.69
CA GLN A 86 11.72 -2.36 -16.53
C GLN A 86 12.70 -1.34 -17.14
N LEU A 87 13.71 -0.92 -16.37
CA LEU A 87 14.78 -0.07 -16.89
C LEU A 87 15.65 -0.82 -17.89
N GLU A 88 15.97 -2.08 -17.61
CA GLU A 88 16.80 -2.89 -18.50
C GLU A 88 16.08 -3.22 -19.82
N ALA A 89 14.82 -3.65 -19.76
CA ALA A 89 14.02 -3.88 -20.97
C ALA A 89 13.84 -2.61 -21.81
N MET A 90 13.71 -1.44 -21.18
CA MET A 90 13.65 -0.16 -21.88
C MET A 90 15.01 0.20 -22.52
N ARG A 91 16.13 -0.09 -21.86
CA ARG A 91 17.48 0.13 -22.43
C ARG A 91 17.73 -0.77 -23.62
N GLU A 92 17.40 -2.05 -23.54
CA GLU A 92 17.50 -3.01 -24.65
C GLU A 92 16.64 -2.54 -25.83
N HIS A 93 15.39 -2.12 -25.56
CA HIS A 93 14.51 -1.60 -26.60
C HIS A 93 15.07 -0.34 -27.30
N ILE A 94 15.64 0.60 -26.54
CA ILE A 94 16.28 1.79 -27.10
C ILE A 94 17.53 1.42 -27.92
N ALA A 95 18.29 0.41 -27.50
CA ALA A 95 19.45 -0.07 -28.24
C ALA A 95 19.05 -0.67 -29.59
N ASP A 96 17.96 -1.45 -29.64
CA ASP A 96 17.43 -2.00 -30.88
C ASP A 96 16.94 -0.92 -31.85
N LEU A 97 16.26 0.10 -31.35
CA LEU A 97 15.84 1.25 -32.17
C LEU A 97 17.03 2.03 -32.73
N ARG A 98 18.09 2.22 -31.94
CA ARG A 98 19.33 2.86 -32.41
C ARG A 98 19.99 2.04 -33.51
N LYS A 99 20.04 0.72 -33.34
CA LYS A 99 20.61 -0.18 -34.34
C LYS A 99 19.87 -0.05 -35.68
N LEU A 100 18.53 -0.05 -35.65
CA LEU A 100 17.71 0.13 -36.86
C LEU A 100 17.92 1.48 -37.56
N VAL A 101 18.16 2.55 -36.80
CA VAL A 101 18.33 3.91 -37.37
C VAL A 101 19.74 4.14 -37.91
N PHE A 102 20.76 3.47 -37.34
CA PHE A 102 22.17 3.74 -37.65
C PHE A 102 22.89 2.63 -38.43
N ASP A 103 22.34 1.42 -38.56
CA ASP A 103 22.92 0.33 -39.37
C ASP A 103 22.41 0.31 -40.84
N GLU A 104 21.51 1.22 -41.26
CA GLU A 104 21.04 1.34 -42.66
C GLU A 104 21.85 2.31 -43.56
N TRP A 105 23.14 2.55 -43.26
CA TRP A 105 24.06 3.29 -44.15
C TRP A 105 25.43 2.63 -44.32
#